data_AF-A0A915ISW0-F1
#
_entry.id   AF-A0A915ISW0-F1
#
_cell.length_a   1.000
_cell.length_b   1.000
_cell.length_c   1.000
_cell.angle_alpha   90.00
_cell.angle_beta   90.00
_cell.angle_gamma   90.00
#
_symmetry.space_group_name_H-M   'P 1'
#
loop_
_entity.id
_entity.type
_entity.pdbx_description
1 polymer ?
#
loop_
_entity_poly.entity_id
_entity_poly.type
_entity_poly.pdbx_seq_one_letter_code
_entity_poly.pdbx_strand_id
1 'polypeptide(L)'
;SHESHIDSKFKDCNRRVLNIENLLTDTQLKRVKYYLGQVKERLVRLLDRMTSDDCCQFVEKDALSPSLHVHLIDNPSDEEILSITINLFSGRYISDCVKLRSTNLLENLSQALNANSWLSLEQCVREMRLTLFVEKCKVSVANSPAKIFDYPFAISPLSFKPFPKHRIILKFPRYDKHLLVVAFDIGETTNPIVTKFYLTTFVYDDSSVSGTCSMMKIVNMTELNYFDSAIVEDEPLKKKCKLERCSETAEDITERISRLLSSCEQKIPFMLLCDYFTKKGVKFHLIHDEPEIGYSSLRIVG
;
A
#
# COMPACT_ATOMS: atom_id res chain seq x y z
N SER A 1 19.10 60.64 20.13
CA SER A 1 17.97 60.21 20.99
C SER A 1 17.32 58.97 20.36
N HIS A 2 17.99 57.82 20.48
CA HIS A 2 17.58 56.53 19.89
C HIS A 2 17.60 55.46 20.98
N GLU A 3 16.79 55.64 22.03
CA GLU A 3 16.69 54.71 23.16
C GLU A 3 15.23 54.40 23.55
N SER A 4 14.27 54.47 22.61
CA SER A 4 12.85 54.26 22.93
C SER A 4 12.17 53.11 22.18
N HIS A 5 12.91 52.22 21.50
CA HIS A 5 12.32 51.11 20.74
C HIS A 5 12.67 49.69 21.24
N ILE A 6 13.44 49.55 22.31
CA ILE A 6 13.78 48.23 22.88
C ILE A 6 12.84 47.84 24.04
N ASP A 7 12.19 48.81 24.68
CA ASP A 7 11.38 48.58 25.90
C ASP A 7 9.94 48.10 25.67
N SER A 8 9.46 47.98 24.42
CA SER A 8 8.10 47.49 24.16
C SER A 8 8.01 46.00 23.84
N LYS A 9 9.11 45.31 23.48
CA LYS A 9 9.09 43.87 23.21
C LYS A 9 9.28 42.98 24.44
N PHE A 10 9.64 43.55 25.59
CA PHE A 10 9.75 42.83 26.87
C PHE A 10 8.54 43.02 27.80
N LYS A 11 7.57 43.88 27.43
CA LYS A 11 6.44 44.23 28.29
C LYS A 11 5.23 43.30 28.23
N ASP A 12 5.17 42.39 27.25
CA ASP A 12 4.15 41.33 27.20
C ASP A 12 4.57 40.03 27.91
N CYS A 13 5.73 40.02 28.58
CA CYS A 13 6.04 39.02 29.61
C CYS A 13 5.30 39.35 30.92
N ASN A 14 3.98 39.51 30.85
CA ASN A 14 3.12 39.58 32.02
C ASN A 14 3.12 38.20 32.70
N ARG A 15 4.08 38.04 33.62
CA ARG A 15 4.01 37.24 34.85
C ARG A 15 3.12 35.99 34.75
N ARG A 16 3.55 34.99 33.98
CA ARG A 16 3.36 33.62 34.48
C ARG A 16 4.17 33.55 35.76
N VAL A 17 3.49 33.55 36.91
CA VAL A 17 4.13 33.23 38.18
C VAL A 17 4.93 31.95 37.94
N LEU A 18 6.24 32.01 38.18
CA LEU A 18 7.13 30.84 38.16
C LEU A 18 6.66 29.89 39.27
N ASN A 19 5.63 29.13 38.95
CA ASN A 19 5.15 28.03 39.76
C ASN A 19 6.02 26.81 39.44
N ILE A 20 6.45 26.08 40.46
CA ILE A 20 7.20 24.82 40.33
C ILE A 20 6.43 23.87 39.39
N GLU A 21 5.10 23.87 39.45
CA GLU A 21 4.25 23.05 38.58
C GLU A 21 4.38 23.45 37.10
N ASN A 22 4.44 24.75 36.79
CA ASN A 22 4.65 25.25 35.42
C ASN A 22 6.06 24.88 34.93
N LEU A 23 7.08 25.02 35.80
CA LEU A 23 8.46 24.67 35.46
C LEU A 23 8.62 23.17 35.19
N LEU A 24 8.01 22.32 36.02
CA LEU A 24 8.01 20.87 35.84
C LEU A 24 7.30 20.47 34.56
N THR A 25 6.12 21.04 34.30
CA THR A 25 5.33 20.77 33.09
C THR A 25 6.11 21.18 31.84
N ASP A 26 6.67 22.39 31.79
CA ASP A 26 7.47 22.87 30.66
C ASP A 26 8.72 22.00 30.44
N THR A 27 9.36 21.55 31.51
CA THR A 27 10.54 20.67 31.44
C THR A 27 10.17 19.29 30.89
N GLN A 28 9.06 18.71 31.35
CA GLN A 28 8.55 17.44 30.84
C GLN A 28 8.17 17.54 29.36
N LEU A 29 7.44 18.59 28.96
CA LEU A 29 7.04 18.81 27.57
C LEU A 29 8.27 18.97 26.64
N LYS A 30 9.29 19.73 27.07
CA LYS A 30 10.56 19.83 26.33
C LYS A 30 11.25 18.48 26.17
N ARG A 31 11.28 17.67 27.22
CA ARG A 31 11.87 16.33 27.20
C ARG A 31 11.11 15.38 26.27
N VAL A 32 9.78 15.41 26.30
CA VAL A 32 8.96 14.63 25.37
C VAL A 32 9.21 15.06 23.93
N LYS A 33 9.22 16.36 23.64
CA LYS A 33 9.51 16.88 22.29
C LYS A 33 10.88 16.43 21.80
N TYR A 34 11.88 16.41 22.68
CA TYR A 34 13.21 15.88 22.37
C TYR A 34 13.17 14.39 21.99
N TYR A 35 12.50 13.54 22.79
CA TYR A 35 12.38 12.11 22.50
C TYR A 35 11.57 11.82 21.23
N LEU A 36 10.48 12.54 21.00
CA LEU A 36 9.72 12.44 19.75
C LEU A 36 10.55 12.95 18.56
N GLY A 37 11.43 13.93 18.76
CA GLY A 37 12.39 14.38 17.75
C GLY A 37 13.36 13.28 17.30
N GLN A 38 13.85 12.47 18.24
CA GLN A 38 14.69 11.32 17.91
C GLN A 38 13.91 10.27 17.08
N VAL A 39 12.66 10.00 17.46
CA VAL A 39 11.79 9.08 16.71
C VAL A 39 11.50 9.63 15.31
N LYS A 40 11.20 10.94 15.20
CA LYS A 40 11.00 11.62 13.92
C LYS A 40 12.21 11.44 13.00
N GLU A 41 13.42 11.71 13.48
CA GLU A 41 14.63 11.58 12.66
C GLU A 41 14.81 10.15 12.12
N ARG A 42 14.47 9.14 12.93
CA ARG A 42 14.56 7.74 12.52
C ARG A 42 13.47 7.35 11.54
N LEU A 43 12.23 7.77 11.78
CA LEU A 43 11.11 7.51 10.88
C LEU A 43 11.29 8.21 9.55
N VAL A 44 11.76 9.46 9.54
CA VAL A 44 12.12 10.18 8.31
C VAL A 44 13.15 9.36 7.52
N ARG A 45 14.22 8.84 8.14
CA ARG A 45 15.20 7.97 7.44
C ARG A 45 14.61 6.66 6.90
N LEU A 46 13.59 6.11 7.56
CA LEU A 46 12.89 4.91 7.08
C LEU A 46 11.93 5.22 5.93
N LEU A 47 11.37 6.44 5.93
CA LEU A 47 10.40 6.97 4.98
C LEU A 47 11.03 7.85 3.88
N ASP A 48 12.35 8.10 3.94
CA ASP A 48 13.20 9.16 3.31
C ASP A 48 13.20 9.21 1.78
N ARG A 49 12.22 8.57 1.14
CA ARG A 49 12.01 8.54 -0.30
C ARG A 49 10.55 8.73 -0.70
N MET A 50 9.62 8.94 0.24
CA MET A 50 8.33 9.51 -0.09
C MET A 50 8.55 11.00 -0.36
N THR A 51 8.09 11.49 -1.50
CA THR A 51 8.44 12.77 -2.14
C THR A 51 8.01 14.05 -1.39
N SER A 52 7.58 13.95 -0.13
CA SER A 52 7.14 15.10 0.66
C SER A 52 8.04 15.36 1.88
N ASP A 53 8.55 16.59 1.99
CA ASP A 53 9.22 17.13 3.17
C ASP A 53 8.33 17.09 4.45
N ASP A 54 7.05 16.77 4.29
CA ASP A 54 6.00 16.79 5.31
C ASP A 54 5.62 15.41 5.88
N CYS A 55 6.41 14.36 5.64
CA CYS A 55 6.08 13.01 6.11
C CYS A 55 5.96 12.88 7.65
N CYS A 56 6.51 13.83 8.41
CA CYS A 56 6.50 13.82 9.87
C CYS A 56 6.36 15.25 10.43
N GLN A 57 5.20 15.55 11.03
CA GLN A 57 4.90 16.88 11.59
C GLN A 57 4.64 16.82 13.09
N PHE A 58 5.11 17.84 13.82
CA PHE A 58 4.73 18.02 15.22
C PHE A 58 3.40 18.76 15.27
N VAL A 59 2.44 18.17 15.96
CA VAL A 59 1.16 18.80 16.23
C VAL A 59 1.07 19.05 17.73
N GLU A 60 0.84 20.31 18.09
CA GLU A 60 0.59 20.75 19.46
C GLU A 60 -0.91 21.05 19.57
N LYS A 61 -1.73 20.03 19.86
CA LYS A 61 -3.17 20.23 20.12
C LYS A 61 -3.34 20.78 21.54
N ASP A 62 -3.90 21.98 21.65
CA ASP A 62 -4.47 22.55 22.88
C ASP A 62 -3.64 22.40 24.16
N ALA A 63 -2.32 22.63 24.06
CA ALA A 63 -1.37 22.58 25.18
C ALA A 63 -1.23 21.21 25.90
N LEU A 64 -1.87 20.15 25.41
CA LEU A 64 -1.90 18.83 26.04
C LEU A 64 -0.99 17.86 25.28
N SER A 65 0.29 17.86 25.66
CA SER A 65 1.37 17.00 25.19
C SER A 65 1.70 17.09 23.68
N PRO A 66 2.97 17.25 23.29
CA PRO A 66 3.34 17.24 21.88
C PRO A 66 3.09 15.85 21.27
N SER A 67 2.50 15.82 20.07
CA SER A 67 2.30 14.60 19.29
C SER A 67 3.08 14.68 17.98
N LEU A 68 3.65 13.56 17.56
CA LEU A 68 4.26 13.40 16.25
C LEU A 68 3.25 12.73 15.31
N HIS A 69 2.83 13.45 14.28
CA HIS A 69 2.01 12.92 13.19
C HIS A 69 2.92 12.42 12.07
N VAL A 70 2.67 11.20 11.59
CA VAL A 70 3.49 10.50 10.61
C VAL A 70 2.61 10.05 9.44
N HIS A 71 2.98 10.46 8.24
CA HIS A 71 2.32 10.06 7.00
C HIS A 71 3.02 8.80 6.47
N LEU A 72 2.31 7.68 6.50
CA LEU A 72 2.83 6.38 6.07
C LEU A 72 2.65 6.13 4.57
N ILE A 73 1.67 6.80 3.95
CA ILE A 73 1.33 6.72 2.53
C ILE A 73 1.19 8.14 1.95
N ASP A 74 1.21 8.27 0.63
CA ASP A 74 0.98 9.53 -0.06
C ASP A 74 -0.50 9.97 0.04
N ASN A 75 -0.71 11.27 0.25
CA ASN A 75 -2.02 11.91 0.45
C ASN A 75 -2.90 11.18 1.49
N PRO A 76 -2.47 11.08 2.77
CA PRO A 76 -3.26 10.41 3.79
C PRO A 76 -4.51 11.22 4.15
N SER A 77 -5.61 10.52 4.40
CA SER A 77 -6.76 11.09 5.12
C SER A 77 -6.47 11.18 6.62
N ASP A 78 -7.23 11.99 7.36
CA ASP A 78 -7.05 12.16 8.80
C ASP A 78 -7.11 10.84 9.60
N GLU A 79 -7.83 9.83 9.09
CA GLU A 79 -7.94 8.51 9.70
C GLU A 79 -6.70 7.61 9.47
N GLU A 80 -5.87 7.94 8.48
CA GLU A 80 -4.68 7.19 8.05
C GLU A 80 -3.39 7.76 8.65
N ILE A 81 -3.45 8.94 9.30
CA ILE A 81 -2.31 9.55 9.96
C ILE A 81 -1.98 8.78 11.23
N LEU A 82 -0.71 8.39 11.37
CA LEU A 82 -0.19 7.77 12.57
C LEU A 82 0.21 8.85 13.57
N SER A 83 -0.43 8.88 14.73
CA SER A 83 -0.06 9.75 15.85
C SER A 83 0.78 8.99 16.87
N ILE A 84 1.95 9.53 17.20
CA ILE A 84 2.85 9.01 18.24
C ILE A 84 2.96 10.06 19.34
N THR A 85 2.62 9.67 20.56
CA THR A 85 2.71 10.50 21.77
C THR A 85 3.50 9.78 22.84
N ILE A 86 3.90 10.51 23.89
CA ILE A 86 4.48 9.90 25.09
C ILE A 86 3.56 10.21 26.25
N ASN A 87 3.15 9.17 26.96
CA ASN A 87 2.41 9.32 28.19
C ASN A 87 3.27 10.03 29.24
N LEU A 88 2.84 11.20 29.70
CA LEU A 88 3.59 12.02 30.66
C LEU A 88 3.81 11.33 32.01
N PHE A 89 2.93 10.41 32.40
CA PHE A 89 3.01 9.69 33.68
C PHE A 89 3.91 8.46 33.59
N SER A 90 3.78 7.66 32.53
CA SER A 90 4.53 6.40 32.39
C SER A 90 5.83 6.54 31.60
N GLY A 91 6.02 7.63 30.87
CA GLY A 91 7.13 7.83 29.95
C GLY A 91 7.12 6.90 28.74
N ARG A 92 6.03 6.15 28.52
CA ARG A 92 5.91 5.19 27.41
C ARG A 92 5.34 5.82 26.16
N TYR A 93 5.82 5.38 25.01
CA TYR A 93 5.26 5.70 23.71
C TYR A 93 3.86 5.08 23.56
N ILE A 94 2.94 5.88 23.04
CA ILE A 94 1.59 5.48 22.64
C ILE A 94 1.44 5.81 21.17
N SER A 95 0.96 4.86 20.39
CA SER A 95 0.68 5.03 18.96
C SER A 95 -0.81 4.85 18.66
N ASP A 96 -1.37 5.72 17.84
CA ASP A 96 -2.77 5.68 17.42
C ASP A 96 -2.92 5.97 15.93
N CYS A 97 -3.82 5.25 15.27
CA CYS A 97 -4.21 5.44 13.87
C CYS A 97 -5.57 4.75 13.68
N VAL A 98 -6.60 5.52 13.29
CA VAL A 98 -8.00 5.05 13.29
C VAL A 98 -8.17 3.81 12.41
N LYS A 99 -7.61 3.82 11.20
CA LYS A 99 -7.68 2.68 10.26
C LYS A 99 -6.97 1.42 10.74
N LEU A 100 -6.02 1.53 11.68
CA LEU A 100 -5.21 0.40 12.15
C LEU A 100 -5.60 -0.09 13.55
N ARG A 101 -6.61 0.51 14.20
CA ARG A 101 -7.04 0.13 15.56
C ARG A 101 -7.50 -1.31 15.70
N SER A 102 -8.00 -1.92 14.63
CA SER A 102 -8.41 -3.33 14.61
C SER A 102 -7.23 -4.30 14.49
N THR A 103 -6.01 -3.80 14.31
CA THR A 103 -4.80 -4.60 14.08
C THR A 103 -3.85 -4.54 15.26
N ASN A 104 -3.13 -5.64 15.52
CA ASN A 104 -2.08 -5.67 16.55
C ASN A 104 -0.83 -4.83 16.17
N LEU A 105 -0.85 -4.16 15.01
CA LEU A 105 0.31 -3.40 14.51
C LEU A 105 0.62 -2.19 15.37
N LEU A 106 -0.39 -1.52 15.94
CA LEU A 106 -0.18 -0.35 16.82
C LEU A 106 0.44 -0.74 18.16
N GLU A 107 0.05 -1.89 18.71
CA GLU A 107 0.65 -2.44 19.91
C GLU A 107 2.10 -2.87 19.65
N ASN A 108 2.35 -3.57 18.54
CA ASN A 108 3.70 -3.96 18.13
C ASN A 108 4.61 -2.75 17.91
N LEU A 109 4.09 -1.68 17.29
CA LEU A 109 4.81 -0.43 17.10
C LEU A 109 5.15 0.23 18.44
N SER A 110 4.17 0.33 19.33
CA SER A 110 4.36 0.90 20.67
C SER A 110 5.38 0.08 21.47
N GLN A 111 5.32 -1.25 21.40
CA GLN A 111 6.29 -2.14 22.04
C GLN A 111 7.69 -1.96 21.45
N ALA A 112 7.82 -1.88 20.12
CA ALA A 112 9.10 -1.69 19.45
C ALA A 112 9.75 -0.34 19.84
N LEU A 113 8.96 0.74 19.91
CA LEU A 113 9.41 2.05 20.38
C LEU A 113 9.87 2.01 21.84
N ASN A 114 9.07 1.40 22.72
CA ASN A 114 9.41 1.31 24.15
C ASN A 114 10.61 0.38 24.42
N ALA A 115 10.83 -0.64 23.59
CA ALA A 115 11.97 -1.54 23.67
C ALA A 115 13.22 -1.01 22.95
N ASN A 116 13.14 0.14 22.27
CA ASN A 116 14.17 0.66 21.36
C ASN A 116 14.63 -0.36 20.29
N SER A 117 13.74 -1.25 19.85
CA SER A 117 14.02 -2.25 18.82
C SER A 117 13.74 -1.68 17.42
N TRP A 118 14.75 -1.05 16.84
CA TRP A 118 14.62 -0.36 15.54
C TRP A 118 14.32 -1.30 14.36
N LEU A 119 14.83 -2.55 14.40
CA LEU A 119 14.53 -3.55 13.37
C LEU A 119 13.06 -3.95 13.40
N SER A 120 12.51 -4.18 14.60
CA SER A 120 11.08 -4.47 14.77
C SER A 120 10.22 -3.27 14.38
N LEU A 121 10.69 -2.04 14.68
CA LEU A 121 10.01 -0.81 14.27
C LEU A 121 9.91 -0.72 12.75
N GLU A 122 11.03 -0.94 12.04
CA GLU A 122 11.05 -0.92 10.58
C GLU A 122 10.08 -1.94 9.98
N GLN A 123 10.08 -3.17 10.49
CA GLN A 123 9.14 -4.19 10.05
C GLN A 123 7.68 -3.80 10.32
N CYS A 124 7.39 -3.21 11.48
CA CYS A 124 6.05 -2.72 11.82
C CYS A 124 5.62 -1.60 10.88
N VAL A 125 6.48 -0.62 10.63
CA VAL A 125 6.20 0.50 9.70
C VAL A 125 5.95 -0.03 8.30
N ARG A 126 6.77 -0.95 7.80
CA ARG A 126 6.59 -1.61 6.50
C ARG A 126 5.23 -2.31 6.40
N GLU A 127 4.88 -3.10 7.41
CA GLU A 127 3.60 -3.82 7.45
C GLU A 127 2.40 -2.86 7.53
N MET A 128 2.50 -1.79 8.34
CA MET A 128 1.47 -0.75 8.43
C MET A 128 1.27 -0.01 7.11
N ARG A 129 2.36 0.32 6.40
CA ARG A 129 2.31 0.95 5.08
C ARG A 129 1.54 0.07 4.08
N LEU A 130 1.91 -1.20 3.96
CA LEU A 130 1.21 -2.13 3.08
C LEU A 130 -0.27 -2.30 3.45
N THR A 131 -0.56 -2.42 4.74
CA THR A 131 -1.95 -2.59 5.22
C THR A 131 -2.81 -1.38 4.86
N LEU A 132 -2.33 -0.17 5.15
CA LEU A 132 -3.05 1.07 4.80
C LEU A 132 -3.23 1.21 3.29
N PHE A 133 -2.19 0.89 2.53
CA PHE A 133 -2.22 1.00 1.07
C PHE A 133 -3.23 0.04 0.44
N VAL A 134 -3.26 -1.21 0.90
CA VAL A 134 -4.25 -2.21 0.47
C VAL A 134 -5.66 -1.74 0.77
N GLU A 135 -5.91 -1.23 1.97
CA GLU A 135 -7.24 -0.72 2.35
C GLU A 135 -7.66 0.48 1.48
N LYS A 136 -6.75 1.43 1.22
CA LYS A 136 -7.00 2.56 0.33
C LYS A 136 -7.35 2.08 -1.08
N CYS A 137 -6.58 1.13 -1.63
CA CYS A 137 -6.88 0.52 -2.93
C CYS A 137 -8.22 -0.24 -2.95
N LYS A 138 -8.58 -0.95 -1.87
CA LYS A 138 -9.90 -1.63 -1.79
C LYS A 138 -11.05 -0.64 -1.87
N VAL A 139 -10.97 0.47 -1.13
CA VAL A 139 -11.99 1.53 -1.17
C VAL A 139 -12.11 2.11 -2.59
N SER A 140 -10.98 2.38 -3.24
CA SER A 140 -10.98 2.90 -4.61
C SER A 140 -11.55 1.92 -5.64
N VAL A 141 -11.24 0.63 -5.51
CA VAL A 141 -11.69 -0.43 -6.44
C VAL A 141 -13.11 -0.91 -6.15
N ALA A 142 -13.69 -0.58 -4.99
CA ALA A 142 -15.06 -0.95 -4.64
C ALA A 142 -16.11 -0.46 -5.65
N ASN A 143 -15.84 0.62 -6.36
CA ASN A 143 -16.71 1.17 -7.41
C ASN A 143 -16.45 0.58 -8.80
N SER A 144 -15.49 -0.34 -8.94
CA SER A 144 -15.16 -0.97 -10.22
C SER A 144 -16.18 -2.04 -10.61
N PRO A 145 -16.27 -2.43 -11.90
CA PRO A 145 -17.18 -3.51 -12.32
C PRO A 145 -16.79 -4.88 -11.73
N ALA A 146 -15.53 -5.06 -11.32
CA ALA A 146 -15.07 -6.28 -10.68
C ALA A 146 -15.36 -6.25 -9.17
N LYS A 147 -15.81 -7.38 -8.63
CA LYS A 147 -16.14 -7.49 -7.20
C LYS A 147 -14.93 -7.97 -6.42
N ILE A 148 -14.65 -7.33 -5.29
CA ILE A 148 -13.65 -7.81 -4.33
C ILE A 148 -14.10 -9.18 -3.83
N PHE A 149 -13.16 -10.12 -3.78
CA PHE A 149 -13.40 -11.51 -3.44
C PHE A 149 -12.51 -11.93 -2.27
N ASP A 150 -13.12 -12.11 -1.09
CA ASP A 150 -12.41 -12.34 0.17
C ASP A 150 -12.22 -13.82 0.55
N TYR A 151 -12.61 -14.76 -0.32
CA TYR A 151 -12.61 -16.18 0.03
C TYR A 151 -11.18 -16.76 0.07
N PRO A 152 -10.84 -17.57 1.09
CA PRO A 152 -9.54 -18.22 1.18
C PRO A 152 -9.39 -19.29 0.08
N PHE A 153 -8.31 -19.20 -0.70
CA PHE A 153 -7.94 -20.19 -1.71
C PHE A 153 -6.99 -21.24 -1.13
N ALA A 154 -7.21 -22.51 -1.46
CA ALA A 154 -6.17 -23.52 -1.33
C ALA A 154 -5.28 -23.44 -2.58
N ILE A 155 -4.04 -23.01 -2.40
CA ILE A 155 -3.06 -22.98 -3.48
C ILE A 155 -2.59 -24.42 -3.68
N SER A 156 -2.74 -24.94 -4.89
CA SER A 156 -2.16 -26.24 -5.24
C SER A 156 -0.63 -26.16 -5.05
N PRO A 157 -0.01 -27.08 -4.29
CA PRO A 157 1.42 -27.01 -3.96
C PRO A 157 2.37 -27.20 -5.14
N LEU A 158 1.85 -27.40 -6.36
CA LEU A 158 2.61 -27.95 -7.48
C LEU A 158 3.40 -26.94 -8.34
N SER A 159 3.30 -25.62 -8.13
CA SER A 159 4.11 -24.68 -8.94
C SER A 159 4.23 -23.25 -8.44
N PHE A 160 3.55 -22.85 -7.37
CA PHE A 160 3.43 -21.43 -7.04
C PHE A 160 4.31 -21.02 -5.85
N LYS A 161 5.04 -19.90 -6.01
CA LYS A 161 5.56 -19.15 -4.87
C LYS A 161 4.41 -18.86 -3.91
N PRO A 162 4.64 -18.87 -2.58
CA PRO A 162 3.58 -18.54 -1.63
C PRO A 162 2.94 -17.22 -2.02
N PHE A 163 1.60 -17.19 -2.03
CA PHE A 163 0.88 -15.98 -2.37
C PHE A 163 1.30 -14.85 -1.42
N PRO A 164 1.58 -13.64 -1.94
CA PRO A 164 1.92 -12.51 -1.10
C PRO A 164 0.78 -12.23 -0.11
N LYS A 165 1.15 -11.92 1.13
CA LYS A 165 0.21 -11.68 2.24
C LYS A 165 -0.70 -10.49 1.92
N HIS A 166 -0.13 -9.43 1.35
CA HIS A 166 -0.80 -8.19 1.01
C HIS A 166 -1.29 -8.25 -0.43
N ARG A 167 -2.60 -8.43 -0.60
CA ARG A 167 -3.21 -8.59 -1.92
C ARG A 167 -4.68 -8.17 -1.94
N ILE A 168 -5.15 -7.83 -3.13
CA ILE A 168 -6.56 -7.65 -3.47
C ILE A 168 -6.90 -8.67 -4.56
N ILE A 169 -8.04 -9.34 -4.41
CA ILE A 169 -8.53 -10.33 -5.38
C ILE A 169 -9.83 -9.80 -5.94
N LEU A 170 -9.88 -9.70 -7.27
CA LEU A 170 -10.99 -9.14 -8.02
C LEU A 170 -11.61 -10.23 -8.89
N LYS A 171 -12.91 -10.47 -8.72
CA LYS A 171 -13.67 -11.45 -9.50
C LYS A 171 -14.38 -10.76 -10.65
N PHE A 172 -14.20 -11.29 -11.84
CA PHE A 172 -14.90 -10.83 -13.03
C PHE A 172 -16.35 -11.34 -13.01
N PRO A 173 -17.37 -10.46 -13.09
CA PRO A 173 -18.77 -10.89 -13.04
C PRO A 173 -19.18 -11.78 -14.21
N ARG A 174 -18.61 -11.52 -15.39
CA ARG A 174 -18.90 -12.24 -16.64
C ARG A 174 -18.11 -13.54 -16.79
N TYR A 175 -17.03 -13.70 -16.04
CA TYR A 175 -16.10 -14.82 -16.15
C TYR A 175 -15.85 -15.44 -14.78
N ASP A 176 -16.80 -16.26 -14.35
CA ASP A 176 -16.91 -16.83 -13.01
C ASP A 176 -15.66 -17.58 -12.51
N LYS A 177 -14.88 -18.17 -13.42
CA LYS A 177 -13.64 -18.92 -13.14
C LYS A 177 -12.36 -18.09 -13.19
N HIS A 178 -12.44 -16.80 -13.51
CA HIS A 178 -11.28 -15.92 -13.66
C HIS A 178 -11.23 -14.90 -12.54
N LEU A 179 -10.01 -14.65 -12.04
CA LEU A 179 -9.74 -13.66 -11.00
C LEU A 179 -8.50 -12.85 -11.39
N LEU A 180 -8.53 -11.57 -11.10
CA LEU A 180 -7.34 -10.71 -11.11
C LEU A 180 -6.84 -10.59 -9.67
N VAL A 181 -5.59 -10.96 -9.46
CA VAL A 181 -4.90 -10.81 -8.18
C VAL A 181 -3.93 -9.65 -8.31
N VAL A 182 -4.11 -8.65 -7.45
CA VAL A 182 -3.20 -7.52 -7.28
C VAL A 182 -2.40 -7.77 -6.01
N ALA A 183 -1.10 -7.96 -6.15
CA ALA A 183 -0.18 -8.22 -5.06
C ALA A 183 0.66 -6.98 -4.76
N PHE A 184 0.87 -6.70 -3.47
CA PHE A 184 1.66 -5.58 -3.00
C PHE A 184 2.85 -6.10 -2.19
N ASP A 185 4.02 -5.54 -2.45
CA ASP A 185 5.26 -5.85 -1.74
C ASP A 185 6.08 -4.57 -1.53
N ILE A 186 7.07 -4.60 -0.65
CA ILE A 186 8.00 -3.49 -0.45
C ILE A 186 9.33 -3.83 -1.11
N GLY A 187 9.74 -3.00 -2.08
CA GLY A 187 11.00 -3.19 -2.78
C GLY A 187 12.23 -2.98 -1.89
N GLU A 188 13.25 -3.82 -2.07
CA GLU A 188 14.44 -3.90 -1.20
C GLU A 188 15.31 -2.64 -1.17
N THR A 189 15.35 -1.87 -2.28
CA THR A 189 16.34 -0.79 -2.43
C THR A 189 15.84 0.59 -2.03
N THR A 190 14.54 0.85 -2.14
CA THR A 190 13.93 2.20 -2.03
C THR A 190 12.69 2.24 -1.12
N ASN A 191 12.33 1.12 -0.47
CA ASN A 191 11.04 0.91 0.19
C ASN A 191 9.80 1.40 -0.61
N PRO A 192 9.77 1.31 -1.97
CA PRO A 192 8.57 1.64 -2.71
C PRO A 192 7.59 0.49 -2.56
N ILE A 193 6.30 0.79 -2.62
CA ILE A 193 5.30 -0.26 -2.77
C ILE A 193 5.38 -0.71 -4.24
N VAL A 194 5.67 -1.99 -4.43
CA VAL A 194 5.76 -2.65 -5.73
C VAL A 194 4.49 -3.43 -5.94
N THR A 195 3.81 -3.14 -7.04
CA THR A 195 2.56 -3.80 -7.41
C THR A 195 2.81 -4.85 -8.48
N LYS A 196 2.23 -6.05 -8.30
CA LYS A 196 2.28 -7.13 -9.30
C LYS A 196 0.87 -7.61 -9.59
N PHE A 197 0.62 -7.96 -10.85
CA PHE A 197 -0.69 -8.34 -11.34
C PHE A 197 -0.66 -9.75 -11.87
N TYR A 198 -1.64 -10.55 -11.46
CA TYR A 198 -1.76 -11.94 -11.89
C TYR A 198 -3.19 -12.23 -12.34
N LEU A 199 -3.34 -12.74 -13.56
CA LEU A 199 -4.61 -13.32 -14.00
C LEU A 199 -4.59 -14.81 -13.64
N THR A 200 -5.55 -15.24 -12.84
CA THR A 200 -5.65 -16.63 -12.41
C THR A 200 -6.98 -17.26 -12.78
N THR A 201 -6.93 -18.54 -13.12
CA THR A 201 -8.12 -19.39 -13.29
C THR A 201 -8.22 -20.36 -12.14
N PHE A 202 -9.43 -20.57 -11.63
CA PHE A 202 -9.68 -21.51 -10.56
C PHE A 202 -10.76 -22.53 -10.93
N VAL A 203 -10.73 -23.66 -10.24
CA VAL A 203 -11.72 -24.72 -10.34
C VAL A 203 -12.22 -25.04 -8.93
N TYR A 204 -13.52 -25.29 -8.79
CA TYR A 204 -14.10 -25.76 -7.53
C TYR A 204 -13.71 -27.22 -7.35
N ASP A 205 -13.12 -27.53 -6.19
CA ASP A 205 -12.88 -28.91 -5.80
C ASP A 205 -14.15 -29.42 -5.08
N ASP A 206 -14.99 -30.15 -5.81
CA ASP A 206 -16.20 -30.79 -5.28
C ASP A 206 -15.90 -32.11 -4.54
N SER A 207 -14.62 -32.40 -4.25
CA SER A 207 -14.21 -33.65 -3.59
C SER A 207 -14.56 -33.76 -2.09
N SER A 208 -15.27 -32.78 -1.50
CA SER A 208 -15.72 -32.88 -0.10
C SER A 208 -16.96 -33.78 0.04
N VAL A 209 -16.70 -35.09 0.14
CA VAL A 209 -17.68 -36.12 0.60
C VAL A 209 -18.18 -35.85 2.04
N SER A 210 -17.65 -34.83 2.73
CA SER A 210 -17.95 -34.54 4.14
C SER A 210 -18.32 -33.08 4.42
N GLY A 211 -19.25 -32.46 3.69
CA GLY A 211 -19.97 -31.25 4.15
C GLY A 211 -19.14 -30.01 4.50
N THR A 212 -17.84 -30.00 4.25
CA THR A 212 -16.93 -28.89 4.49
C THR A 212 -16.76 -28.09 3.20
N CYS A 213 -16.83 -26.78 3.35
CA CYS A 213 -16.77 -25.73 2.33
C CYS A 213 -15.91 -26.09 1.11
N SER A 214 -16.48 -26.01 -0.10
CA SER A 214 -15.77 -26.26 -1.36
C SER A 214 -14.57 -25.33 -1.46
N MET A 215 -13.36 -25.91 -1.48
CA MET A 215 -12.14 -25.12 -1.62
C MET A 215 -11.89 -24.85 -3.10
N MET A 216 -11.69 -23.57 -3.44
CA MET A 216 -11.27 -23.17 -4.77
C MET A 216 -9.78 -23.50 -4.95
N LYS A 217 -9.47 -24.24 -6.02
CA LYS A 217 -8.11 -24.59 -6.41
C LYS A 217 -7.69 -23.76 -7.61
N ILE A 218 -6.56 -23.06 -7.47
CA ILE A 218 -5.94 -22.31 -8.57
C ILE A 218 -5.31 -23.30 -9.56
N VAL A 219 -5.67 -23.15 -10.84
CA VAL A 219 -5.22 -24.04 -11.93
C VAL A 219 -4.16 -23.38 -12.80
N ASN A 220 -4.33 -22.10 -13.11
CA ASN A 220 -3.35 -21.33 -13.87
C ASN A 220 -3.17 -19.94 -13.26
N MET A 221 -1.99 -19.37 -13.38
CA MET A 221 -1.66 -18.02 -12.93
C MET A 221 -0.62 -17.42 -13.87
N THR A 222 -1.00 -16.35 -14.55
CA THR A 222 -0.16 -15.63 -15.51
C THR A 222 0.18 -14.27 -14.93
N GLU A 223 1.46 -13.99 -14.75
CA GLU A 223 1.92 -12.65 -14.37
C GLU A 223 1.74 -11.69 -15.56
N LEU A 224 1.04 -10.59 -15.32
CA LEU A 224 0.75 -9.57 -16.33
C LEU A 224 1.87 -8.53 -16.33
N ASN A 225 3.00 -8.88 -16.95
CA ASN A 225 4.20 -8.02 -17.03
C ASN A 225 4.11 -6.91 -18.11
N TYR A 226 3.00 -6.79 -18.84
CA TYR A 226 2.96 -6.21 -20.19
C TYR A 226 2.01 -5.02 -20.42
N PHE A 227 1.76 -4.18 -19.42
CA PHE A 227 0.82 -3.06 -19.60
C PHE A 227 1.38 -1.65 -19.33
N ASP A 228 2.68 -1.52 -19.02
CA ASP A 228 3.33 -0.20 -18.84
C ASP A 228 3.87 0.42 -20.14
N SER A 229 3.75 -0.26 -21.28
CA SER A 229 4.37 0.19 -22.55
C SER A 229 3.41 0.94 -23.51
N ALA A 230 2.20 1.30 -23.09
CA ALA A 230 1.22 1.95 -23.97
C ALA A 230 1.13 3.49 -23.80
N ILE A 231 2.04 4.12 -23.04
CA ILE A 231 2.09 5.57 -22.89
C ILE A 231 3.53 6.08 -23.05
N VAL A 232 4.20 5.72 -24.15
CA VAL A 232 5.29 6.54 -24.71
C VAL A 232 5.24 6.37 -26.22
N GLU A 233 4.66 7.35 -26.89
CA GLU A 233 4.77 7.51 -28.34
C GLU A 233 6.25 7.69 -28.75
N ASP A 234 6.57 7.16 -29.94
CA ASP A 234 7.74 7.44 -30.79
C ASP A 234 9.15 7.16 -30.24
N GLU A 235 9.67 5.96 -30.54
CA GLU A 235 10.82 5.77 -31.43
C GLU A 235 11.32 4.31 -31.40
N PRO A 236 11.63 3.68 -32.55
CA PRO A 236 12.27 2.38 -32.55
C PRO A 236 13.78 2.60 -32.48
N LEU A 237 14.42 2.30 -31.34
CA LEU A 237 15.78 1.74 -31.24
C LEU A 237 16.26 1.73 -29.77
N LYS A 238 16.45 0.50 -29.25
CA LYS A 238 17.44 0.14 -28.21
C LYS A 238 17.71 1.21 -27.15
N LYS A 239 16.78 1.45 -26.24
CA LYS A 239 17.13 1.96 -24.91
C LYS A 239 16.73 0.91 -23.89
N LYS A 240 17.75 0.40 -23.16
CA LYS A 240 17.55 -0.25 -21.88
C LYS A 240 16.60 0.65 -21.10
N CYS A 241 15.34 0.25 -20.93
CA CYS A 241 14.41 0.99 -20.11
C CYS A 241 15.02 1.08 -18.72
N LYS A 242 15.54 2.26 -18.40
CA LYS A 242 15.67 2.67 -17.01
C LYS A 242 14.24 2.55 -16.50
N LEU A 243 14.03 1.56 -15.64
CA LEU A 243 12.87 1.48 -14.77
C LEU A 243 12.86 2.80 -13.98
N GLU A 244 12.24 3.83 -14.53
CA GLU A 244 12.00 5.08 -13.81
C GLU A 244 11.08 4.67 -12.66
N ARG A 245 11.68 4.55 -11.48
CA ARG A 245 11.03 4.22 -10.23
C ARG A 245 10.19 5.41 -9.82
N CYS A 246 9.08 5.64 -10.52
CA CYS A 246 8.02 6.48 -10.01
C CYS A 246 7.49 5.80 -8.75
N SER A 247 7.46 6.54 -7.64
CA SER A 247 6.72 6.17 -6.44
C SER A 247 5.25 6.04 -6.86
N GLU A 248 4.75 4.81 -7.05
CA GLU A 248 3.36 4.60 -7.43
C GLU A 248 2.45 5.09 -6.30
N THR A 249 1.62 6.11 -6.56
CA THR A 249 0.60 6.51 -5.60
C THR A 249 -0.57 5.53 -5.65
N ALA A 250 -1.39 5.50 -4.59
CA ALA A 250 -2.59 4.65 -4.56
C ALA A 250 -3.59 5.01 -5.69
N GLU A 251 -3.59 6.26 -6.15
CA GLU A 251 -4.41 6.76 -7.25
C GLU A 251 -3.93 6.20 -8.60
N ASP A 252 -2.62 6.26 -8.86
CA ASP A 252 -2.00 5.69 -10.08
C ASP A 252 -2.30 4.20 -10.22
N ILE A 253 -2.23 3.46 -9.11
CA ILE A 253 -2.53 2.03 -9.09
C ILE A 253 -4.00 1.77 -9.33
N THR A 254 -4.90 2.59 -8.78
CA THR A 254 -6.34 2.43 -9.01
C THR A 254 -6.66 2.58 -10.51
N GLU A 255 -6.04 3.56 -11.16
CA GLU A 255 -6.20 3.75 -12.60
C GLU A 255 -5.62 2.54 -13.37
N ARG A 256 -4.44 2.07 -12.98
CA ARG A 256 -3.79 0.89 -13.57
C ARG A 256 -4.63 -0.38 -13.41
N ILE A 257 -5.23 -0.61 -12.23
CA ILE A 257 -6.18 -1.70 -11.98
C ILE A 257 -7.37 -1.58 -12.92
N SER A 258 -7.93 -0.39 -13.10
CA SER A 258 -9.10 -0.16 -13.96
C SER A 258 -8.79 -0.44 -15.44
N ARG A 259 -7.61 -0.01 -15.92
CA ARG A 259 -7.12 -0.33 -17.28
C ARG A 259 -6.92 -1.84 -17.45
N LEU A 260 -6.33 -2.49 -16.44
CA LEU A 260 -6.10 -3.95 -16.46
C LEU A 260 -7.40 -4.75 -16.43
N LEU A 261 -8.39 -4.33 -15.64
CA LEU A 261 -9.71 -4.96 -15.62
C LEU A 261 -10.35 -4.91 -17.00
N SER A 262 -10.35 -3.73 -17.64
CA SER A 262 -10.87 -3.55 -19.00
C SER A 262 -10.15 -4.44 -20.02
N SER A 263 -8.81 -4.51 -19.95
CA SER A 263 -8.03 -5.36 -20.86
C SER A 263 -8.28 -6.85 -20.63
N CYS A 264 -8.37 -7.29 -19.37
CA CYS A 264 -8.68 -8.68 -19.04
C CYS A 264 -10.08 -9.07 -19.55
N GLU A 265 -11.09 -8.20 -19.41
CA GLU A 265 -12.43 -8.49 -19.89
C GLU A 265 -12.51 -8.70 -21.41
N GLN A 266 -11.62 -8.05 -22.18
CA GLN A 266 -11.48 -8.25 -23.62
C GLN A 266 -10.67 -9.51 -23.97
N LYS A 267 -9.64 -9.85 -23.18
CA LYS A 267 -8.74 -10.98 -23.44
C LYS A 267 -9.29 -12.33 -22.98
N ILE A 268 -10.08 -12.38 -21.91
CA ILE A 268 -10.62 -13.65 -21.35
C ILE A 268 -11.45 -14.45 -22.39
N PRO A 269 -12.38 -13.86 -23.16
CA PRO A 269 -13.10 -14.59 -24.22
C PRO A 269 -12.17 -15.26 -25.23
N PHE A 270 -11.09 -14.57 -25.60
CA PHE A 270 -10.11 -15.08 -26.55
C PHE A 270 -9.34 -16.27 -25.96
N MET A 271 -8.95 -16.20 -24.68
CA MET A 271 -8.34 -17.33 -23.96
C MET A 271 -9.28 -18.54 -23.92
N LEU A 272 -10.56 -18.33 -23.59
CA LEU A 272 -11.58 -19.38 -23.57
C LEU A 272 -11.76 -20.03 -24.95
N LEU A 273 -11.71 -19.24 -26.02
CA LEU A 273 -11.80 -19.74 -27.40
C LEU A 273 -10.57 -20.59 -27.78
N CYS A 274 -9.36 -20.15 -27.41
CA CYS A 274 -8.13 -20.90 -27.63
C CYS A 274 -8.16 -22.25 -26.89
N ASP A 275 -8.62 -22.26 -25.64
CA ASP A 275 -8.80 -23.48 -24.86
C ASP A 275 -9.81 -24.43 -25.51
N TYR A 276 -10.90 -23.89 -26.04
CA TYR A 276 -11.92 -24.66 -26.76
C TYR A 276 -11.34 -25.33 -28.02
N PHE A 277 -10.62 -24.58 -28.86
CA PHE A 277 -9.99 -25.13 -30.07
C PHE A 277 -8.94 -26.19 -29.74
N THR A 278 -8.12 -25.95 -28.72
CA THR A 278 -7.12 -26.91 -28.24
C THR A 278 -7.80 -28.22 -27.81
N LYS A 279 -8.89 -28.15 -27.05
CA LYS A 279 -9.68 -29.33 -26.64
C LYS A 279 -10.32 -30.06 -27.82
N LYS A 280 -10.64 -29.36 -28.91
CA LYS A 280 -11.20 -29.95 -30.14
C LYS A 280 -10.13 -30.42 -31.12
N GLY A 281 -8.84 -30.27 -30.79
CA GLY A 281 -7.74 -30.63 -31.68
C GLY A 281 -7.64 -29.74 -32.93
N VAL A 282 -8.28 -28.57 -32.92
CA VAL A 282 -8.22 -27.62 -34.04
C VAL A 282 -6.88 -26.90 -33.99
N LYS A 283 -6.15 -26.91 -35.11
CA LYS A 283 -4.89 -26.16 -35.24
C LYS A 283 -5.21 -24.69 -35.47
N PHE A 284 -4.64 -23.82 -34.65
CA PHE A 284 -4.74 -22.37 -34.82
C PHE A 284 -3.38 -21.71 -34.58
N HIS A 285 -3.17 -20.57 -35.22
CA HIS A 285 -2.06 -19.68 -34.91
C HIS A 285 -2.60 -18.44 -34.19
N LEU A 286 -1.92 -18.09 -33.11
CA LEU A 286 -2.07 -16.81 -32.44
C LEU A 286 -1.32 -15.76 -33.26
N ILE A 287 -2.05 -14.80 -33.80
CA ILE A 287 -1.44 -13.64 -34.44
C ILE A 287 -1.38 -12.55 -33.36
N HIS A 288 -0.18 -12.36 -32.82
CA HIS A 288 0.13 -11.25 -31.93
C HIS A 288 0.57 -10.07 -32.79
N ASP A 289 -0.37 -9.32 -33.36
CA ASP A 289 -0.02 -8.15 -34.16
C ASP A 289 -0.37 -6.84 -33.46
N GLU A 290 0.67 -6.00 -33.42
CA GLU A 290 0.80 -4.56 -33.21
C GLU A 290 0.29 -3.91 -31.90
N PRO A 291 1.16 -3.14 -31.20
CA PRO A 291 0.83 -2.45 -29.95
C PRO A 291 -0.22 -1.34 -30.11
N GLU A 292 -0.54 -0.92 -31.33
CA GLU A 292 -1.40 0.22 -31.63
C GLU A 292 -2.90 -0.11 -31.58
N ILE A 293 -3.26 -1.39 -31.74
CA ILE A 293 -4.67 -1.79 -31.83
C ILE A 293 -4.86 -3.03 -30.97
N GLY A 294 -5.38 -2.86 -29.75
CA GLY A 294 -5.47 -3.90 -28.71
C GLY A 294 -6.38 -5.12 -29.01
N TYR A 295 -6.41 -5.64 -30.24
CA TYR A 295 -7.15 -6.83 -30.63
C TYR A 295 -6.24 -8.06 -30.65
N SER A 296 -6.77 -9.20 -30.21
CA SER A 296 -6.12 -10.51 -30.35
C SER A 296 -6.72 -11.23 -31.56
N SER A 297 -5.88 -11.58 -32.53
CA SER A 297 -6.30 -12.22 -33.78
C SER A 297 -5.98 -13.71 -33.76
N LEU A 298 -6.95 -14.55 -34.15
CA LEU A 298 -6.78 -16.00 -34.24
C LEU A 298 -6.98 -16.45 -35.68
N ARG A 299 -5.99 -17.17 -36.24
CA ARG A 299 -6.07 -17.77 -37.56
C ARG A 299 -6.23 -19.28 -37.44
N ILE A 300 -7.38 -19.80 -37.86
CA ILE A 300 -7.63 -21.24 -37.94
C ILE A 300 -6.87 -21.80 -39.14
N VAL A 301 -6.16 -22.91 -38.93
CA VAL A 301 -5.43 -23.61 -39.98
C VAL A 301 -6.22 -24.86 -40.34
N GLY A 302 -6.71 -24.90 -41.57
CA GLY A 302 -7.27 -26.10 -42.19
C GLY A 302 -6.21 -27.12 -42.53
#